data_AF-A0A9P7D5K5-F1
#
_entry.id   AF-A0A9P7D5K5-F1
#
_cell.length_a   1.000
_cell.length_b   1.000
_cell.length_c   1.000
_cell.angle_alpha   90.00
_cell.angle_beta   90.00
_cell.angle_gamma   90.00
#
_symmetry.space_group_name_H-M   'P 1'
#
loop_
_entity.id
_entity.type
_entity.pdbx_description
1 polymer ?
#
loop_
_entity_poly.entity_id
_entity_poly.type
_entity_poly.pdbx_seq_one_letter_code
_entity_poly.pdbx_strand_id
1 'polypeptide(L)'
;YDGCGDYIHDTICSSCYSSTPQFQCKDCFGTKLCCHDCIVATHTKNPMHWIQEWRGSYFMTVSLKKLGLCVQLGHPGGAKCLLPKRAFNDDFTLIDTNGIHEIGLDFCGCETAQMHTKQLLHTAWFPATTTDPRTAATFQILEQYHILSFESKCSSYEFYHTIARLSDNTGLYP
;
A
#
# COMPACT_ATOMS: atom_id res chain seq x y z
N TYR A 1 -17.57 -3.12 14.37
CA TYR A 1 -18.75 -3.60 13.64
C TYR A 1 -18.27 -4.02 12.26
N ASP A 2 -17.93 -5.30 12.11
CA ASP A 2 -17.45 -5.85 10.84
C ASP A 2 -18.65 -6.06 9.91
N GLY A 3 -19.02 -5.02 9.17
CA GLY A 3 -20.18 -4.98 8.27
C GLY A 3 -20.02 -5.81 7.00
N CYS A 4 -19.63 -7.09 7.10
CA CYS A 4 -19.35 -7.97 5.96
C CYS A 4 -19.89 -9.40 6.12
N GLY A 5 -20.79 -9.65 7.08
CA GLY A 5 -21.37 -10.98 7.30
C GLY A 5 -22.11 -11.57 6.09
N ASP A 6 -22.54 -10.73 5.14
CA ASP A 6 -23.46 -11.14 4.07
C ASP A 6 -22.75 -11.69 2.82
N TYR A 7 -21.45 -11.41 2.62
CA TYR A 7 -20.73 -11.79 1.38
C TYR A 7 -20.03 -13.15 1.48
N ILE A 8 -20.01 -13.79 2.64
CA ILE A 8 -19.31 -15.08 2.88
C ILE A 8 -19.85 -16.20 1.96
N HIS A 9 -21.03 -16.02 1.38
CA HIS A 9 -21.67 -16.95 0.44
C HIS A 9 -21.43 -16.65 -1.04
N ASP A 10 -20.69 -15.59 -1.38
CA ASP A 10 -20.37 -15.27 -2.77
C ASP A 10 -19.44 -16.34 -3.34
N THR A 11 -20.00 -17.15 -4.24
CA THR A 11 -19.25 -18.22 -4.92
C THR A 11 -18.48 -17.70 -6.13
N ILE A 12 -18.77 -16.47 -6.57
CA ILE A 12 -18.30 -15.88 -7.82
C ILE A 12 -17.77 -14.46 -7.56
N CYS A 13 -16.61 -14.15 -8.12
CA CYS A 13 -15.97 -12.86 -7.98
C CYS A 13 -16.79 -11.70 -8.57
N SER A 14 -16.96 -10.64 -7.79
CA SER A 14 -17.73 -9.44 -8.16
C SER A 14 -17.19 -8.68 -9.38
N SER A 15 -15.91 -8.84 -9.72
CA SER A 15 -15.29 -8.14 -10.86
C SER A 15 -15.27 -8.95 -12.16
N CYS A 16 -14.80 -10.20 -12.14
CA CYS A 16 -14.65 -11.04 -13.34
C CYS A 16 -15.77 -12.07 -13.55
N TYR A 17 -16.62 -12.30 -12.56
CA TYR A 17 -17.73 -13.25 -12.59
C TYR A 17 -17.35 -14.70 -12.93
N SER A 18 -16.08 -15.10 -12.74
CA SER A 18 -15.58 -16.43 -13.15
C SER A 18 -14.87 -17.23 -12.08
N SER A 19 -14.28 -16.57 -11.09
CA SER A 19 -13.39 -17.20 -10.10
C SER A 19 -13.97 -17.11 -8.69
N THR A 20 -13.61 -18.03 -7.81
CA THR A 20 -14.00 -17.97 -6.39
C THR A 20 -13.33 -16.78 -5.72
N PRO A 21 -14.09 -15.87 -5.09
CA PRO A 21 -13.49 -14.73 -4.45
C PRO A 21 -13.06 -15.07 -3.02
N GLN A 22 -11.93 -14.51 -2.61
CA GLN A 22 -11.32 -14.76 -1.29
C GLN A 22 -10.79 -13.48 -0.65
N PHE A 23 -10.73 -12.38 -1.39
CA PHE A 23 -10.11 -11.14 -0.96
C PHE A 23 -11.11 -10.00 -0.96
N GLN A 24 -11.05 -9.14 0.04
CA GLN A 24 -11.76 -7.86 0.05
C GLN A 24 -10.81 -6.73 0.42
N CYS A 25 -11.10 -5.53 -0.03
CA CYS A 25 -10.39 -4.33 0.39
C CYS A 25 -11.17 -3.63 1.50
N LYS A 26 -10.47 -3.17 2.55
CA LYS A 26 -11.07 -2.41 3.65
C LYS A 26 -11.32 -0.94 3.31
N ASP A 27 -10.48 -0.37 2.43
CA ASP A 27 -10.49 1.06 2.13
C ASP A 27 -11.34 1.40 0.89
N CYS A 28 -11.60 0.43 0.02
CA CYS A 28 -12.48 0.63 -1.13
C CYS A 28 -13.93 0.82 -0.69
N PHE A 29 -14.60 1.80 -1.29
CA PHE A 29 -16.02 2.00 -1.10
C PHE A 29 -16.83 0.82 -1.68
N GLY A 30 -17.79 0.31 -0.90
CA GLY A 30 -18.68 -0.77 -1.33
C GLY A 30 -17.99 -2.13 -1.30
N THR A 31 -17.51 -2.53 -0.12
CA THR A 31 -16.80 -3.78 0.16
C THR A 31 -17.43 -4.98 -0.55
N LYS A 32 -16.64 -5.66 -1.38
CA LYS A 32 -17.03 -6.84 -2.16
C LYS A 32 -15.90 -7.85 -2.16
N LEU A 33 -16.26 -9.14 -2.24
CA LEU A 33 -15.28 -10.21 -2.40
C LEU A 33 -14.86 -10.33 -3.88
N CYS A 34 -13.55 -10.35 -4.07
CA CYS A 34 -12.87 -10.48 -5.35
C CYS A 34 -11.90 -11.68 -5.33
N CYS A 35 -11.61 -12.23 -6.51
CA CYS A 35 -10.50 -13.17 -6.64
C CYS A 35 -9.15 -12.43 -6.58
N HIS A 36 -8.08 -13.22 -6.45
CA HIS A 36 -6.70 -12.72 -6.38
C HIS A 36 -6.35 -11.73 -7.52
N ASP A 37 -6.63 -12.10 -8.76
CA ASP A 37 -6.20 -11.28 -9.90
C ASP A 37 -6.98 -9.97 -9.99
N CYS A 38 -8.29 -10.01 -9.70
CA CYS A 38 -9.12 -8.81 -9.68
C CYS A 38 -8.74 -7.87 -8.55
N ILE A 39 -8.43 -8.39 -7.35
CA ILE A 39 -8.01 -7.53 -6.25
C ILE A 39 -6.68 -6.85 -6.57
N VAL A 40 -5.68 -7.58 -7.09
CA VAL A 40 -4.39 -6.99 -7.47
C VAL A 40 -4.54 -5.97 -8.59
N ALA A 41 -5.30 -6.30 -9.65
CA ALA A 41 -5.50 -5.40 -10.78
C ALA A 41 -6.18 -4.07 -10.38
N THR A 42 -7.20 -4.15 -9.52
CA THR A 42 -7.95 -2.98 -9.04
C THR A 42 -7.06 -2.03 -8.22
N HIS A 43 -6.09 -2.58 -7.50
CA HIS A 43 -5.23 -1.82 -6.58
C HIS A 43 -3.91 -1.34 -7.18
N THR A 44 -3.68 -1.56 -8.49
CA THR A 44 -2.49 -1.02 -9.18
C THR A 44 -2.33 0.49 -9.05
N LYS A 45 -3.43 1.23 -8.89
CA LYS A 45 -3.44 2.69 -8.68
C LYS A 45 -3.54 3.11 -7.22
N ASN A 46 -3.85 2.17 -6.32
CA ASN A 46 -4.04 2.42 -4.89
C ASN A 46 -3.26 1.35 -4.10
N PRO A 47 -1.91 1.35 -4.16
CA PRO A 47 -1.08 0.29 -3.60
C PRO A 47 -1.02 0.27 -2.07
N MET A 48 -1.62 1.26 -1.41
CA MET A 48 -1.61 1.47 0.04
C MET A 48 -2.92 1.02 0.69
N HIS A 49 -3.83 0.39 -0.03
CA HIS A 49 -5.05 -0.13 0.60
C HIS A 49 -4.79 -1.44 1.35
N TRP A 50 -5.46 -1.61 2.48
CA TRP A 50 -5.46 -2.83 3.28
C TRP A 50 -6.41 -3.86 2.70
N ILE A 51 -5.85 -5.01 2.35
CA ILE A 51 -6.60 -6.17 1.86
C ILE A 51 -6.80 -7.16 3.00
N GLN A 52 -7.94 -7.85 2.98
CA GLN A 52 -8.22 -8.98 3.83
C GLN A 52 -8.46 -10.22 3.00
N GLU A 53 -7.89 -11.33 3.45
CA GLU A 53 -8.12 -12.67 2.92
C GLU A 53 -9.05 -13.45 3.85
N TRP A 54 -10.06 -14.09 3.27
CA TRP A 54 -10.94 -15.00 3.97
C TRP A 54 -10.24 -16.35 4.23
N ARG A 55 -10.01 -16.68 5.50
CA ARG A 55 -9.39 -17.95 5.93
C ARG A 55 -10.41 -19.02 6.33
N GLY A 56 -11.67 -18.87 5.91
CA GLY A 56 -12.76 -19.81 6.22
C GLY A 56 -13.52 -19.52 7.51
N SER A 57 -12.87 -18.94 8.52
CA SER A 57 -13.49 -18.58 9.81
C SER A 57 -13.36 -17.10 10.17
N TYR A 58 -12.30 -16.44 9.70
CA TYR A 58 -12.05 -15.03 9.94
C TYR A 58 -11.31 -14.41 8.75
N PHE A 59 -11.33 -13.09 8.71
CA PHE A 59 -10.52 -12.30 7.77
C PHE A 59 -9.17 -11.96 8.37
N MET A 60 -8.10 -12.27 7.64
CA MET A 60 -6.74 -11.88 8.00
C MET A 60 -6.26 -10.76 7.07
N THR A 61 -5.66 -9.70 7.62
CA THR A 61 -5.06 -8.65 6.80
C THR A 61 -3.85 -9.19 6.03
N VAL A 62 -3.77 -8.89 4.74
CA VAL A 62 -2.66 -9.24 3.86
C VAL A 62 -2.24 -8.00 3.07
N SER A 63 -0.94 -7.78 2.91
CA SER A 63 -0.44 -6.67 2.11
C SER A 63 -0.55 -6.98 0.62
N LEU A 64 -0.76 -5.95 -0.20
CA LEU A 64 -0.78 -6.09 -1.66
C LEU A 64 0.55 -6.63 -2.20
N LYS A 65 1.67 -6.32 -1.55
CA LYS A 65 2.99 -6.92 -1.86
C LYS A 65 2.98 -8.44 -1.73
N LYS A 66 2.38 -9.00 -0.67
CA LYS A 66 2.26 -10.45 -0.49
C LYS A 66 1.38 -11.10 -1.56
N LEU A 67 0.43 -10.36 -2.12
CA LEU A 67 -0.37 -10.76 -3.28
C LEU A 67 0.34 -10.52 -4.63
N GLY A 68 1.62 -10.10 -4.60
CA GLY A 68 2.43 -9.90 -5.80
C GLY A 68 2.28 -8.55 -6.49
N LEU A 69 1.55 -7.59 -5.88
CA LEU A 69 1.52 -6.23 -6.42
C LEU A 69 2.91 -5.59 -6.29
N CYS A 70 3.40 -5.06 -7.40
CA CYS A 70 4.60 -4.24 -7.43
C CYS A 70 4.29 -2.90 -8.11
N VAL A 71 4.71 -1.82 -7.48
CA VAL A 71 4.65 -0.47 -8.05
C VAL A 71 5.91 -0.23 -8.87
N GLN A 72 5.73 0.23 -10.09
CA GLN A 72 6.85 0.57 -10.96
C GLN A 72 6.96 2.09 -11.12
N LEU A 73 8.15 2.65 -10.89
CA LEU A 73 8.42 4.08 -10.94
C LEU A 73 9.12 4.51 -12.24
N GLY A 74 9.17 5.82 -12.45
CA GLY A 74 10.05 6.47 -13.44
C GLY A 74 9.53 6.55 -14.88
N HIS A 75 8.45 5.84 -15.23
CA HIS A 75 7.84 5.92 -16.56
C HIS A 75 6.49 6.67 -16.54
N PRO A 76 6.24 7.58 -17.51
CA PRO A 76 4.98 8.30 -17.60
C PRO A 76 3.83 7.35 -17.95
N GLY A 77 2.64 7.65 -17.42
CA GLY A 77 1.41 6.92 -17.75
C GLY A 77 1.40 5.44 -17.34
N GLY A 78 2.31 5.01 -16.47
CA GLY A 78 2.40 3.61 -16.03
C GLY A 78 2.95 2.65 -17.09
N ALA A 79 3.65 3.16 -18.11
CA ALA A 79 4.30 2.29 -19.10
C ALA A 79 5.29 1.33 -18.42
N LYS A 80 5.30 0.07 -18.85
CA LYS A 80 6.21 -0.95 -18.29
C LYS A 80 7.66 -0.62 -18.64
N CYS A 81 8.53 -0.68 -17.64
CA CYS A 81 9.96 -0.53 -17.78
C CYS A 81 10.52 -1.85 -18.32
N LEU A 82 11.39 -1.78 -19.32
CA LEU A 82 12.10 -2.97 -19.83
C LEU A 82 13.31 -3.34 -18.98
N LEU A 83 13.79 -2.40 -18.16
CA LEU A 83 14.95 -2.55 -17.29
C LEU A 83 14.61 -2.12 -15.85
N PRO A 84 13.62 -2.75 -15.19
CA PRO A 84 13.28 -2.43 -13.81
C PRO A 84 14.42 -2.85 -12.87
N LYS A 85 14.67 -2.04 -11.85
CA LYS A 85 15.57 -2.33 -10.74
C LYS A 85 14.74 -2.46 -9.47
N ARG A 86 14.67 -3.67 -8.92
CA ARG A 86 13.97 -3.93 -7.66
C ARG A 86 14.57 -3.09 -6.55
N ALA A 87 13.73 -2.60 -5.63
CA ALA A 87 14.20 -2.01 -4.39
C ALA A 87 15.11 -2.98 -3.63
N PHE A 88 16.06 -2.43 -2.87
CA PHE A 88 17.06 -3.21 -2.15
C PHE A 88 16.38 -4.24 -1.22
N ASN A 89 16.82 -5.50 -1.31
CA ASN A 89 16.27 -6.64 -0.56
C ASN A 89 14.75 -6.87 -0.69
N ASP A 90 14.07 -6.26 -1.68
CA ASP A 90 12.61 -6.24 -1.75
C ASP A 90 11.96 -5.75 -0.44
N ASP A 91 12.62 -4.84 0.28
CA ASP A 91 12.20 -4.36 1.61
C ASP A 91 12.01 -2.84 1.57
N PHE A 92 10.93 -2.41 0.92
CA PHE A 92 10.54 -1.01 0.85
C PHE A 92 9.28 -0.75 1.67
N THR A 93 9.37 0.25 2.53
CA THR A 93 8.30 0.66 3.44
C THR A 93 7.76 2.03 3.06
N LEU A 94 6.45 2.14 2.89
CA LEU A 94 5.76 3.39 2.60
C LEU A 94 4.83 3.76 3.76
N ILE A 95 5.01 4.95 4.31
CA ILE A 95 4.18 5.49 5.38
C ILE A 95 3.10 6.37 4.75
N ASP A 96 1.84 6.03 5.00
CA ASP A 96 0.67 6.77 4.54
C ASP A 96 -0.33 7.03 5.69
N THR A 97 -1.32 7.88 5.42
CA THR A 97 -2.37 8.27 6.37
C THR A 97 -3.17 7.10 6.95
N ASN A 98 -3.28 5.98 6.22
CA ASN A 98 -3.99 4.79 6.67
C ASN A 98 -3.08 3.70 7.27
N GLY A 99 -1.76 3.93 7.35
CA GLY A 99 -0.82 3.00 7.96
C GLY A 99 0.57 2.97 7.30
N ILE A 100 1.38 2.02 7.75
CA ILE A 100 2.71 1.69 7.30
C ILE A 100 2.61 0.43 6.45
N HIS A 101 3.05 0.54 5.21
CA HIS A 101 2.86 -0.49 4.19
C HIS A 101 4.20 -1.04 3.73
N GLU A 102 4.32 -2.36 3.73
CA GLU A 102 5.35 -3.03 2.94
C GLU A 102 4.90 -3.08 1.48
N ILE A 103 5.66 -2.45 0.58
CA ILE A 103 5.34 -2.40 -0.84
C ILE A 103 6.43 -3.05 -1.69
N GLY A 104 6.01 -3.78 -2.73
CA GLY A 104 6.91 -4.18 -3.80
C GLY A 104 7.17 -2.96 -4.68
N LEU A 105 8.44 -2.63 -4.91
CA LEU A 105 8.81 -1.41 -5.65
C LEU A 105 9.91 -1.70 -6.67
N ASP A 106 9.68 -1.29 -7.91
CA ASP A 106 10.64 -1.32 -9.01
C ASP A 106 10.97 0.11 -9.46
N PHE A 107 12.24 0.49 -9.33
CA PHE A 107 12.77 1.72 -9.93
C PHE A 107 13.03 1.52 -11.43
N CYS A 108 12.89 2.59 -12.20
CA CYS A 108 13.35 2.59 -13.58
C CYS A 108 14.90 2.54 -13.61
N GLY A 109 15.45 1.57 -14.35
CA GLY A 109 16.88 1.39 -14.56
C GLY A 109 17.36 1.69 -15.98
N CYS A 110 16.52 2.26 -16.84
CA CYS A 110 16.88 2.69 -18.20
C CYS A 110 18.02 3.73 -18.19
N GLU A 111 18.71 3.90 -19.31
CA GLU A 111 19.83 4.87 -19.42
C GLU A 111 19.39 6.32 -19.14
N THR A 112 18.16 6.67 -19.50
CA THR A 112 17.56 7.99 -19.25
C THR A 112 16.90 8.11 -17.87
N ALA A 113 17.00 7.06 -17.04
CA ALA A 113 16.35 7.04 -15.73
C ALA A 113 16.90 8.13 -14.81
N GLN A 114 15.98 8.79 -14.10
CA GLN A 114 16.33 9.72 -13.05
C GLN A 114 16.83 8.98 -11.80
N MET A 115 17.49 9.68 -10.89
CA MET A 115 17.87 9.15 -9.58
C MET A 115 16.65 8.63 -8.80
N HIS A 116 16.82 7.59 -7.97
CA HIS A 116 15.74 6.96 -7.20
C HIS A 116 14.91 7.98 -6.40
N THR A 117 15.56 8.96 -5.76
CA THR A 117 14.91 10.06 -5.02
C THR A 117 13.94 10.84 -5.92
N LYS A 118 14.35 11.21 -7.14
CA LYS A 118 13.47 11.94 -8.07
C LYS A 118 12.31 11.08 -8.55
N GLN A 119 12.54 9.77 -8.77
CA GLN A 119 11.48 8.86 -9.17
C GLN A 119 10.39 8.76 -8.10
N LEU A 120 10.76 8.70 -6.81
CA LEU A 120 9.82 8.74 -5.67
C LEU A 120 9.08 10.07 -5.59
N LEU A 121 9.79 11.19 -5.74
CA LEU A 121 9.17 12.51 -5.67
C LEU A 121 8.15 12.72 -6.81
N HIS A 122 8.39 12.18 -8.00
CA HIS A 122 7.42 12.19 -9.10
C HIS A 122 6.14 11.40 -8.80
N THR A 123 6.18 10.44 -7.88
CA THR A 123 4.99 9.73 -7.39
C THR A 123 4.45 10.29 -6.07
N ALA A 124 4.85 11.51 -5.72
CA ALA A 124 4.45 12.18 -4.49
C ALA A 124 4.87 11.43 -3.21
N TRP A 125 5.98 10.70 -3.27
CA TRP A 125 6.57 10.02 -2.12
C TRP A 125 7.87 10.70 -1.72
N PHE A 126 7.92 11.16 -0.48
CA PHE A 126 9.08 11.81 0.10
C PHE A 126 9.98 10.76 0.76
N PRO A 127 11.22 10.55 0.26
CA PRO A 127 12.11 9.55 0.81
C PRO A 127 12.69 9.98 2.17
N ALA A 128 12.87 9.02 3.07
CA ALA A 128 13.51 9.26 4.37
C ALA A 128 15.03 9.49 4.24
N THR A 129 15.66 8.94 3.21
CA THR A 129 17.08 9.10 2.89
C THR A 129 17.28 9.45 1.42
N THR A 130 18.35 10.20 1.12
CA THR A 130 18.67 10.58 -0.26
C THR A 130 19.42 9.48 -1.01
N THR A 131 20.25 8.72 -0.31
CA THR A 131 20.98 7.56 -0.85
C THR A 131 20.27 6.27 -0.50
N ASP A 132 19.95 5.46 -1.51
CA ASP A 132 19.29 4.15 -1.40
C ASP A 132 18.09 4.14 -0.42
N PRO A 133 17.01 4.87 -0.76
CA PRO A 133 15.85 4.96 0.12
C PRO A 133 15.17 3.60 0.28
N ARG A 134 15.03 3.17 1.54
CA ARG A 134 14.23 2.00 1.93
C ARG A 134 12.87 2.37 2.52
N THR A 135 12.73 3.63 2.91
CA THR A 135 11.49 4.15 3.49
C THR A 135 11.13 5.46 2.81
N ALA A 136 9.85 5.64 2.52
CA ALA A 136 9.29 6.92 2.10
C ALA A 136 7.99 7.18 2.87
N ALA A 137 7.58 8.44 2.91
CA ALA A 137 6.27 8.87 3.38
C ALA A 137 5.53 9.56 2.24
N THR A 138 4.21 9.41 2.14
CA THR A 138 3.44 10.20 1.17
C THR A 138 3.44 11.68 1.56
N PHE A 139 3.34 12.58 0.58
CA PHE A 139 3.18 14.01 0.93
C PHE A 139 1.91 14.27 1.75
N GLN A 140 0.86 13.48 1.55
CA GLN A 140 -0.39 13.61 2.28
C GLN A 140 -0.20 13.40 3.79
N ILE A 141 0.55 12.38 4.22
CA ILE A 141 0.81 12.18 5.64
C ILE A 141 1.72 13.27 6.23
N LEU A 142 2.65 13.80 5.44
CA LEU A 142 3.51 14.91 5.87
C LEU A 142 2.70 16.20 6.08
N GLU A 143 1.75 16.48 5.19
CA GLU A 143 0.82 17.61 5.33
C GLU A 143 -0.08 17.46 6.56
N GLN A 144 -0.64 16.26 6.77
CA GLN A 144 -1.46 15.98 7.95
C GLN A 144 -0.66 16.15 9.25
N TYR A 145 0.58 15.65 9.29
CA TYR A 145 1.47 15.85 10.45
C TYR A 145 1.77 17.33 10.69
N HIS A 146 2.02 18.10 9.62
CA HIS A 146 2.31 19.52 9.73
C HIS A 146 1.17 20.28 10.41
N ILE A 147 -0.07 20.06 9.98
CA ILE A 147 -1.26 20.68 10.57
C ILE A 147 -1.43 20.26 12.03
N LEU A 148 -1.37 18.96 12.33
CA LEU A 148 -1.56 18.45 13.70
C LEU A 148 -0.48 18.91 14.67
N SER A 149 0.77 19.06 14.19
CA SER A 149 1.87 19.57 14.99
C SER A 149 1.60 20.99 15.48
N PHE A 150 0.98 21.84 14.66
CA PHE A 150 0.63 23.22 15.04
C PHE A 150 -0.62 23.30 15.90
N GLU A 151 -1.68 22.56 15.55
CA GLU A 151 -2.98 22.66 16.22
C GLU A 151 -2.98 22.00 17.61
N SER A 152 -2.24 20.89 17.79
CA SER A 152 -2.36 20.03 18.97
C SER A 152 -1.04 19.81 19.73
N LYS A 153 0.07 20.40 19.27
CA LYS A 153 1.43 20.11 19.77
C LYS A 153 1.77 18.62 19.76
N CYS A 154 1.13 17.85 18.87
CA CYS A 154 1.41 16.43 18.71
C CYS A 154 2.88 16.23 18.34
N SER A 155 3.59 15.41 19.11
CA SER A 155 4.98 15.09 18.77
C SER A 155 5.04 14.17 17.55
N SER A 156 6.16 14.20 16.84
CA SER A 156 6.45 13.25 15.75
C SER A 156 6.32 11.79 16.21
N TYR A 157 6.71 11.51 17.45
CA TYR A 157 6.64 10.18 18.05
C TYR A 157 5.20 9.70 18.24
N GLU A 158 4.34 10.53 18.85
CA GLU A 158 2.93 10.19 19.06
C GLU A 158 2.19 10.02 17.73
N PHE A 159 2.48 10.89 16.77
CA PHE A 159 1.90 10.80 15.44
C PHE A 159 2.32 9.49 14.74
N TYR A 160 3.62 9.19 14.71
CA TYR A 160 4.12 7.94 14.13
C TYR A 160 3.50 6.70 14.81
N HIS A 161 3.45 6.68 16.14
CA HIS A 161 2.89 5.55 16.88
C HIS A 161 1.38 5.38 16.62
N THR A 162 0.66 6.48 16.38
CA THR A 162 -0.74 6.45 15.93
C THR A 162 -0.85 5.77 14.56
N ILE A 163 0.00 6.12 13.60
CA ILE A 163 0.03 5.49 12.27
C ILE A 163 0.45 4.02 12.34
N ALA A 164 1.42 3.67 13.17
CA ALA A 164 1.84 2.29 13.40
C ALA A 164 0.66 1.43 13.92
N ARG A 165 -0.11 1.95 14.89
CA ARG A 165 -1.32 1.30 15.40
C ARG A 165 -2.40 1.13 14.32
N LEU A 166 -2.60 2.11 13.43
CA LEU A 166 -3.52 1.95 12.30
C LEU A 166 -3.15 0.76 11.38
N SER A 167 -1.85 0.46 11.29
CA SER A 167 -1.31 -0.65 10.48
C SER A 167 -1.55 -2.00 11.15
N ASP A 168 -1.19 -2.08 12.43
CA ASP A 168 -1.39 -3.25 13.27
C ASP A 168 -1.74 -2.81 14.70
N ASN A 169 -3.02 -2.91 15.04
CA ASN A 169 -3.53 -2.56 16.36
C ASN A 169 -3.27 -3.66 17.42
N THR A 170 -2.58 -4.76 17.08
CA THR A 170 -2.30 -5.82 18.04
C THR A 170 -1.17 -5.48 19.01
N GLY A 171 -0.34 -4.48 18.71
CA GLY A 171 0.79 -4.06 19.56
C GLY A 171 1.89 -5.11 19.65
N LEU A 172 1.93 -6.09 18.74
CA LEU A 172 2.84 -7.23 18.77
C LEU A 172 4.19 -6.98 18.08
N TYR A 173 4.38 -5.81 17.49
CA TYR A 173 5.68 -5.39 16.95
C TYR A 173 6.05 -4.01 17.50
N PRO A 174 7.23 -3.88 18.16
CA PRO A 174 7.72 -2.62 18.70
C PRO A 174 8.15 -1.62 17.61
#